data_AF-A0A1J4PSZ8-F1
#
_entry.id   AF-A0A1J4PSZ8-F1
#
_cell.length_a   1.000
_cell.length_b   1.000
_cell.length_c   1.000
_cell.angle_alpha   90.00
_cell.angle_beta   90.00
_cell.angle_gamma   90.00
#
_symmetry.space_group_name_H-M   'P 1'
#
loop_
_entity.id
_entity.type
_entity.pdbx_description
1 polymer ?
#
loop_
_entity_poly.entity_id
_entity_poly.type
_entity_poly.pdbx_seq_one_letter_code
_entity_poly.pdbx_strand_id
1 'polypeptide(L)'
;MICVLIYEYLPHELARLGVVAKAAGLDHRRIAAQVCLARERAGRARTAPPEPHHLSEVFIAELRRLQWERIAGLMEKERMAAYRPSDDSRAVRYEERRLQRLMTDVAEAERSGVAAVEICRHCVYRIDARPAAGSSSPGMPAPAVHLMAASPGEAAARAWALHGRDGGLYQRSGHRIASVTQILPEPGELF
;
A
#
# COMPACT_ATOMS: atom_id res chain seq x y z
N MET A 1 -15.39 -21.79 -14.99
CA MET A 1 -14.13 -22.17 -14.30
C MET A 1 -13.81 -21.05 -13.33
N ILE A 2 -13.84 -21.31 -12.02
CA ILE A 2 -13.57 -20.27 -11.00
C ILE A 2 -12.04 -20.25 -10.79
N CYS A 3 -11.41 -19.14 -11.15
CA CYS A 3 -10.01 -18.86 -10.83
C CYS A 3 -9.96 -18.13 -9.48
N VAL A 4 -9.07 -18.54 -8.58
CA VAL A 4 -8.85 -17.82 -7.30
C VAL A 4 -7.60 -16.97 -7.42
N LEU A 5 -7.78 -15.68 -7.16
CA LEU A 5 -6.71 -14.69 -7.12
C LEU A 5 -6.09 -14.67 -5.72
N ILE A 6 -4.79 -14.92 -5.66
CA ILE A 6 -4.00 -14.84 -4.42
C ILE A 6 -2.99 -13.71 -4.55
N TYR A 7 -2.96 -12.84 -3.55
CA TYR A 7 -2.04 -11.70 -3.52
C TYR A 7 -0.63 -12.15 -3.13
N GLU A 8 0.35 -11.90 -4.00
CA GLU A 8 1.76 -12.14 -3.67
C GLU A 8 2.20 -11.30 -2.47
N TYR A 9 1.73 -10.04 -2.40
CA TYR A 9 1.97 -9.13 -1.29
C TYR A 9 0.69 -8.46 -0.80
N LEU A 10 0.53 -8.40 0.52
CA LEU A 10 -0.46 -7.57 1.20
C LEU A 10 0.02 -6.11 1.29
N PRO A 11 -0.87 -5.12 1.51
CA PRO A 11 -0.48 -3.71 1.47
C PRO A 11 0.59 -3.34 2.50
N HIS A 12 0.50 -3.92 3.69
CA HIS A 12 1.48 -3.68 4.76
C HIS A 12 2.82 -4.39 4.50
N GLU A 13 2.81 -5.47 3.70
CA GLU A 13 4.02 -6.14 3.23
C GLU A 13 4.71 -5.25 2.18
N LEU A 14 3.96 -4.72 1.21
CA LEU A 14 4.47 -3.76 0.22
C LEU A 14 5.06 -2.50 0.87
N ALA A 15 4.35 -1.90 1.81
CA ALA A 15 4.80 -0.69 2.49
C ALA A 15 6.14 -0.89 3.23
N ARG A 16 6.37 -2.09 3.80
CA ARG A 16 7.63 -2.44 4.47
C ARG A 16 8.73 -2.80 3.47
N LEU A 17 8.41 -3.63 2.48
CA LEU A 17 9.36 -4.08 1.46
C LEU A 17 9.94 -2.90 0.70
N GLY A 18 9.10 -1.94 0.30
CA GLY A 18 9.55 -0.72 -0.39
C GLY A 18 10.61 0.05 0.40
N VAL A 19 10.41 0.18 1.73
CA VAL A 19 11.39 0.81 2.62
C VAL A 19 12.68 -0.02 2.73
N VAL A 20 12.58 -1.33 2.89
CA VAL A 20 13.76 -2.22 2.97
C VAL A 20 14.59 -2.16 1.68
N ALA A 21 13.93 -2.24 0.53
CA ALA A 21 14.57 -2.16 -0.78
C ALA A 21 15.26 -0.80 -0.98
N LYS A 22 14.58 0.30 -0.65
CA LYS A 22 15.12 1.65 -0.77
C LYS A 22 16.25 1.95 0.21
N ALA A 23 16.22 1.32 1.39
CA ALA A 23 17.25 1.47 2.40
C ALA A 23 18.54 0.73 2.04
N ALA A 24 18.48 -0.30 1.20
CA ALA A 24 19.62 -1.16 0.89
C ALA A 24 20.81 -0.33 0.37
N GLY A 25 21.97 -0.49 1.02
CA GLY A 25 23.20 0.21 0.70
C GLY A 25 23.26 1.67 1.14
N LEU A 26 22.23 2.22 1.79
CA LEU A 26 22.28 3.59 2.32
C LEU A 26 23.10 3.65 3.62
N ASP A 27 23.88 4.71 3.74
CA ASP A 27 24.62 5.07 4.96
C ASP A 27 23.71 5.73 6.02
N HIS A 28 24.23 5.92 7.24
CA HIS A 28 23.51 6.56 8.34
C HIS A 28 22.94 7.94 7.99
N ARG A 29 23.68 8.76 7.24
CA ARG A 29 23.25 10.13 6.89
C ARG A 29 22.04 10.10 5.97
N ARG A 30 22.08 9.24 4.95
CA ARG A 30 20.98 9.06 3.99
C ARG A 30 19.77 8.43 4.66
N ILE A 31 19.96 7.46 5.55
CA ILE A 31 18.89 6.87 6.34
C ILE A 31 18.23 7.92 7.25
N ALA A 32 19.02 8.73 7.96
CA ALA A 32 18.48 9.80 8.80
C ALA A 32 17.64 10.81 8.00
N ALA A 33 18.09 11.18 6.79
CA ALA A 33 17.31 12.03 5.90
C ALA A 33 15.97 11.39 5.51
N GLN A 34 15.95 10.09 5.19
CA GLN A 34 14.71 9.37 4.88
C GLN A 34 13.78 9.27 6.11
N VAL A 35 14.31 9.09 7.31
CA VAL A 35 13.52 9.13 8.56
C VAL A 35 12.82 10.48 8.73
N CYS A 36 13.52 11.59 8.52
CA CYS A 36 12.92 12.93 8.58
C CYS A 36 11.79 13.08 7.57
N LEU A 37 12.03 12.72 6.30
CA LEU A 37 11.02 12.79 5.25
C LEU A 37 9.80 11.91 5.56
N ALA A 38 10.02 10.71 6.11
CA ALA A 38 8.93 9.80 6.48
C ALA A 38 8.11 10.34 7.66
N ARG A 39 8.75 11.00 8.64
CA ARG A 39 8.06 11.70 9.74
C ARG A 39 7.20 12.84 9.24
N GLU A 40 7.75 13.67 8.36
CA GLU A 40 6.99 14.77 7.75
C GLU A 40 5.80 14.26 6.97
N ARG A 41 5.98 13.19 6.17
CA ARG A 41 4.89 12.60 5.39
C ARG A 41 3.80 12.03 6.29
N ALA A 42 4.16 11.31 7.35
CA ALA A 42 3.20 10.80 8.32
C ALA A 42 2.46 11.95 9.03
N GLY A 43 3.17 13.02 9.39
CA GLY A 43 2.58 14.24 9.95
C GLY A 43 1.55 14.88 9.01
N ARG A 44 1.91 15.07 7.73
CA ARG A 44 0.99 15.59 6.70
C ARG A 44 -0.23 14.69 6.51
N ALA A 45 -0.03 13.37 6.47
CA ALA A 45 -1.13 12.42 6.31
C ALA A 45 -2.13 12.52 7.47
N ARG A 46 -1.67 12.67 8.73
CA ARG A 46 -2.57 12.83 9.89
C ARG A 46 -3.45 14.08 9.84
N THR A 47 -3.00 15.12 9.12
CA THR A 47 -3.76 16.36 8.91
C THR A 47 -4.62 16.35 7.66
N ALA A 48 -4.51 15.32 6.81
CA ALA A 48 -5.30 15.19 5.60
C ALA A 48 -6.77 14.87 5.94
N PRO A 49 -7.71 15.15 5.04
CA PRO A 49 -9.08 14.68 5.17
C PRO A 49 -9.13 13.16 5.43
N PRO A 50 -10.03 12.69 6.30
CA PRO A 50 -10.14 11.28 6.60
C PRO A 50 -10.54 10.49 5.34
N GLU A 51 -9.80 9.41 5.08
CA GLU A 51 -10.06 8.48 3.99
C GLU A 51 -10.81 7.26 4.55
N PRO A 52 -11.79 6.70 3.81
CA PRO A 52 -12.49 5.50 4.23
C PRO A 52 -11.58 4.27 4.16
N HIS A 53 -11.92 3.26 4.97
CA HIS A 53 -11.22 1.97 5.08
C HIS A 53 -9.85 2.03 5.77
N HIS A 54 -9.35 0.85 6.15
CA HIS A 54 -8.09 0.71 6.89
C HIS A 54 -6.84 0.91 6.03
N LEU A 55 -6.98 0.97 4.70
CA LEU A 55 -5.87 1.16 3.76
C LEU A 55 -5.63 2.66 3.47
N SER A 56 -5.72 3.53 4.46
CA SER A 56 -5.56 4.98 4.26
C SER A 56 -4.10 5.40 4.05
N GLU A 57 -3.90 6.60 3.50
CA GLU A 57 -2.58 7.24 3.37
C GLU A 57 -1.90 7.37 4.74
N VAL A 58 -2.67 7.64 5.79
CA VAL A 58 -2.16 7.69 7.19
C VAL A 58 -1.55 6.36 7.58
N PHE A 59 -2.28 5.26 7.36
CA PHE A 59 -1.80 3.92 7.73
C PHE A 59 -0.51 3.57 6.98
N ILE A 60 -0.46 3.82 5.68
CA ILE A 60 0.71 3.54 4.84
C ILE A 60 1.91 4.40 5.26
N ALA A 61 1.70 5.70 5.49
CA ALA A 61 2.75 6.62 5.89
C ALA A 61 3.32 6.26 7.28
N GLU A 62 2.47 5.89 8.24
CA GLU A 62 2.91 5.43 9.56
C GLU A 62 3.73 4.14 9.50
N LEU A 63 3.27 3.15 8.73
CA LEU A 63 4.02 1.90 8.55
C LEU A 63 5.41 2.16 7.98
N ARG A 64 5.51 3.01 6.95
CA ARG A 64 6.78 3.39 6.35
C ARG A 64 7.68 4.14 7.33
N ARG A 65 7.14 5.10 8.07
CA ARG A 65 7.87 5.85 9.11
C ARG A 65 8.47 4.91 10.15
N LEU A 66 7.64 4.00 10.69
CA LEU A 66 8.10 3.02 11.69
C LEU A 66 9.19 2.11 11.13
N GLN A 67 9.08 1.68 9.87
CA GLN A 67 10.10 0.83 9.25
C GLN A 67 11.43 1.59 9.03
N TRP A 68 11.38 2.86 8.61
CA TRP A 68 12.58 3.72 8.51
C TRP A 68 13.28 3.92 9.85
N GLU A 69 12.52 4.30 10.89
CA GLU A 69 13.06 4.49 12.25
C GLU A 69 13.68 3.20 12.79
N ARG A 70 13.04 2.06 12.51
CA ARG A 70 13.53 0.75 12.91
C ARG A 70 14.85 0.41 12.23
N ILE A 71 14.99 0.70 10.93
CA ILE A 71 16.25 0.47 10.20
C ILE A 71 17.36 1.38 10.75
N ALA A 72 17.06 2.64 11.02
CA ALA A 72 18.02 3.56 11.62
C ALA A 72 18.54 3.05 12.97
N GLY A 73 17.64 2.61 13.86
CA GLY A 73 18.01 2.04 15.15
C GLY A 73 18.78 0.73 15.04
N LEU A 74 18.47 -0.12 14.05
CA LEU A 74 19.23 -1.34 13.78
C LEU A 74 20.67 -1.02 13.35
N MET A 75 20.84 -0.07 12.41
CA MET A 75 22.17 0.30 11.93
C MET A 75 23.04 0.86 13.05
N GLU A 76 22.47 1.68 13.95
CA GLU A 76 23.19 2.21 15.10
C GLU A 76 23.62 1.11 16.06
N LYS A 77 22.66 0.23 16.42
CA LYS A 77 22.91 -0.88 17.35
C LYS A 77 23.98 -1.85 16.85
N GLU A 78 23.91 -2.22 15.57
CA GLU A 78 24.82 -3.20 14.95
C GLU A 78 26.03 -2.53 14.28
N ARG A 79 26.19 -1.20 14.43
CA ARG A 79 27.28 -0.39 13.85
C ARG A 79 27.46 -0.61 12.34
N MET A 80 26.35 -0.67 11.61
CA MET A 80 26.35 -0.92 10.17
C MET A 80 26.77 0.34 9.39
N ALA A 81 27.87 0.28 8.66
CA ALA A 81 28.29 1.41 7.81
C ALA A 81 27.27 1.74 6.70
N ALA A 82 26.63 0.70 6.16
CA ALA A 82 25.52 0.80 5.22
C ALA A 82 24.49 -0.29 5.54
N TYR A 83 23.21 0.01 5.32
CA TYR A 83 22.16 -0.97 5.59
C TYR A 83 22.23 -2.15 4.63
N ARG A 84 22.19 -3.36 5.17
CA ARG A 84 22.19 -4.61 4.41
C ARG A 84 20.98 -5.45 4.82
N PRO A 85 19.96 -5.60 3.95
CA PRO A 85 18.77 -6.37 4.29
C PRO A 85 19.05 -7.81 4.72
N SER A 86 20.11 -8.44 4.19
CA SER A 86 20.55 -9.79 4.58
C SER A 86 20.92 -9.92 6.05
N ASP A 87 21.41 -8.83 6.65
CA ASP A 87 21.89 -8.80 8.03
C ASP A 87 20.76 -8.36 8.99
N ASP A 88 19.62 -7.95 8.42
CA ASP A 88 18.40 -7.61 9.13
C ASP A 88 17.52 -8.85 9.31
N SER A 89 17.71 -9.55 10.43
CA SER A 89 16.93 -10.74 10.79
C SER A 89 15.41 -10.53 10.75
N ARG A 90 14.91 -9.31 10.97
CA ARG A 90 13.48 -9.02 10.95
C ARG A 90 12.98 -8.78 9.53
N ALA A 91 13.79 -8.22 8.64
CA ALA A 91 13.48 -8.18 7.21
C ALA A 91 13.41 -9.60 6.64
N VAL A 92 14.38 -10.46 6.94
CA VAL A 92 14.38 -11.88 6.55
C VAL A 92 13.12 -12.60 7.04
N ARG A 93 12.78 -12.47 8.33
CA ARG A 93 11.57 -13.07 8.90
C ARG A 93 10.27 -12.56 8.27
N TYR A 94 10.23 -11.32 7.78
CA TYR A 94 9.04 -10.81 7.08
C TYR A 94 8.85 -11.50 5.74
N GLU A 95 9.92 -11.71 4.99
CA GLU A 95 9.89 -12.43 3.72
C GLU A 95 9.52 -13.91 3.90
N GLU A 96 10.05 -14.56 4.94
CA GLU A 96 9.69 -15.93 5.32
C GLU A 96 8.19 -16.03 5.67
N ARG A 97 7.67 -15.11 6.49
CA ARG A 97 6.25 -15.10 6.86
C ARG A 97 5.35 -14.83 5.67
N ARG A 98 5.74 -13.92 4.76
CA ARG A 98 5.01 -13.68 3.51
C ARG A 98 4.95 -14.95 2.67
N LEU A 99 6.09 -15.64 2.51
CA LEU A 99 6.13 -16.89 1.75
C LEU A 99 5.26 -17.98 2.40
N GLN A 100 5.34 -18.14 3.72
CA GLN A 100 4.52 -19.10 4.45
C GLN A 100 3.02 -18.82 4.30
N ARG A 101 2.61 -17.55 4.41
CA ARG A 101 1.23 -17.11 4.13
C ARG A 101 0.84 -17.48 2.71
N LEU A 102 1.62 -17.08 1.71
CA LEU A 102 1.33 -17.33 0.30
C LEU A 102 1.15 -18.83 0.02
N MET A 103 2.03 -19.68 0.56
CA MET A 103 1.91 -21.13 0.45
C MET A 103 0.63 -21.66 1.10
N THR A 104 0.22 -21.07 2.22
CA THR A 104 -1.01 -21.45 2.94
C THR A 104 -2.24 -21.08 2.12
N ASP A 105 -2.29 -19.86 1.57
CA ASP A 105 -3.37 -19.38 0.72
C ASP A 105 -3.50 -20.27 -0.54
N VAL A 106 -2.38 -20.63 -1.16
CA VAL A 106 -2.36 -21.54 -2.34
C VAL A 106 -2.88 -22.93 -1.97
N ALA A 107 -2.38 -23.53 -0.89
CA ALA A 107 -2.81 -24.86 -0.46
C ALA A 107 -4.29 -24.89 -0.03
N GLU A 108 -4.83 -23.80 0.49
CA GLU A 108 -6.26 -23.66 0.80
C GLU A 108 -7.12 -23.56 -0.46
N ALA A 109 -6.69 -22.78 -1.44
CA ALA A 109 -7.35 -22.70 -2.74
C ALA A 109 -7.38 -24.08 -3.43
N GLU A 110 -6.24 -24.76 -3.52
CA GLU A 110 -6.17 -26.11 -4.10
C GLU A 110 -7.12 -27.10 -3.41
N ARG A 111 -7.16 -27.10 -2.06
CA ARG A 111 -8.10 -27.94 -1.29
C ARG A 111 -9.57 -27.61 -1.53
N SER A 112 -9.87 -26.38 -1.95
CA SER A 112 -11.23 -25.93 -2.24
C SER A 112 -11.74 -26.34 -3.62
N GLY A 113 -10.93 -27.08 -4.40
CA GLY A 113 -11.34 -27.62 -5.70
C GLY A 113 -11.42 -26.57 -6.81
N VAL A 114 -10.76 -25.42 -6.64
CA VAL A 114 -10.66 -24.43 -7.72
C VAL A 114 -9.72 -24.91 -8.82
N ALA A 115 -10.12 -24.63 -10.06
CA ALA A 115 -9.48 -25.18 -11.25
C ALA A 115 -8.13 -24.53 -11.57
N ALA A 116 -7.89 -23.31 -11.10
CA ALA A 116 -6.64 -22.59 -11.26
C ALA A 116 -6.44 -21.61 -10.10
N VAL A 117 -5.18 -21.53 -9.64
CA VAL A 117 -4.70 -20.52 -8.70
C VAL A 117 -3.83 -19.55 -9.47
N GLU A 118 -4.17 -18.26 -9.40
CA GLU A 118 -3.35 -17.21 -10.00
C GLU A 118 -2.72 -16.37 -8.89
N ILE A 119 -1.39 -16.40 -8.83
CA ILE A 119 -0.63 -15.56 -7.91
C ILE A 119 -0.35 -14.24 -8.63
N CYS A 120 -0.93 -13.16 -8.12
CA CYS A 120 -0.86 -11.87 -8.77
C CYS A 120 -0.11 -10.84 -7.94
N ARG A 121 0.87 -10.17 -8.56
CA ARG A 121 1.48 -8.95 -8.04
C ARG A 121 0.52 -7.79 -8.16
N HIS A 122 -0.10 -7.44 -7.04
CA HIS A 122 -0.99 -6.29 -6.95
C HIS A 122 -0.25 -5.06 -6.44
N CYS A 123 -0.65 -3.90 -6.95
CA CYS A 123 -0.23 -2.60 -6.46
C CYS A 123 -1.35 -2.00 -5.60
N VAL A 124 -1.01 -1.00 -4.79
CA VAL A 124 -2.01 -0.15 -4.14
C VAL A 124 -2.17 1.12 -4.94
N TYR A 125 -3.40 1.43 -5.30
CA TYR A 125 -3.78 2.64 -6.01
C TYR A 125 -4.61 3.54 -5.10
N ARG A 126 -4.33 4.84 -5.16
CA ARG A 126 -5.19 5.91 -4.66
C ARG A 126 -6.12 6.34 -5.79
N ILE A 127 -7.42 6.37 -5.51
CA ILE A 127 -8.47 6.81 -6.42
C ILE A 127 -9.08 8.07 -5.83
N ASP A 128 -8.82 9.21 -6.46
CA ASP A 128 -9.43 10.47 -6.06
C ASP A 128 -10.70 10.71 -6.88
N ALA A 129 -11.76 11.13 -6.20
CA ALA A 129 -13.00 11.53 -6.85
C ALA A 129 -13.06 13.05 -7.03
N ARG A 130 -14.00 13.53 -7.84
CA ARG A 130 -14.38 14.95 -7.93
C ARG A 130 -15.88 15.10 -8.12
N PRO A 131 -16.48 16.24 -7.74
CA PRO A 131 -17.90 16.50 -8.00
C PRO A 131 -18.24 16.33 -9.48
N ALA A 132 -19.41 15.76 -9.75
CA ALA A 132 -20.01 15.72 -11.08
C ALA A 132 -20.51 17.11 -11.46
N ALA A 133 -20.62 17.38 -12.76
CA ALA A 133 -21.17 18.66 -13.21
C ALA A 133 -22.61 18.82 -12.69
N GLY A 134 -22.90 19.92 -12.01
CA GLY A 134 -24.22 20.21 -11.42
C GLY A 134 -24.42 19.72 -9.98
N SER A 135 -23.49 18.96 -9.38
CA SER A 135 -23.54 18.61 -7.96
C SER A 135 -22.83 19.68 -7.12
N SER A 136 -23.56 20.70 -6.72
CA SER A 136 -23.07 21.77 -5.84
C SER A 136 -23.30 21.38 -4.38
N SER A 137 -22.40 20.57 -3.80
CA SER A 137 -22.26 20.52 -2.35
C SER A 137 -20.95 21.23 -1.98
N PRO A 138 -20.96 22.57 -1.84
CA PRO A 138 -19.77 23.32 -1.51
C PRO A 138 -19.36 22.98 -0.07
N GLY A 139 -18.15 22.42 0.11
CA GLY A 139 -17.52 22.29 1.43
C GLY A 139 -17.09 20.89 1.85
N MET A 140 -17.49 19.83 1.15
CA MET A 140 -16.97 18.49 1.45
C MET A 140 -15.76 18.17 0.57
N PRO A 141 -14.59 17.82 1.16
CA PRO A 141 -13.45 17.37 0.37
C PRO A 141 -13.84 16.13 -0.43
N ALA A 142 -13.39 16.07 -1.67
CA ALA A 142 -13.70 14.94 -2.52
C ALA A 142 -13.09 13.66 -1.91
N PRO A 143 -13.84 12.55 -1.87
CA PRO A 143 -13.34 11.32 -1.26
C PRO A 143 -12.16 10.79 -2.06
N ALA A 144 -11.14 10.32 -1.33
CA ALA A 144 -10.08 9.49 -1.86
C ALA A 144 -10.21 8.10 -1.26
N VAL A 145 -10.05 7.05 -2.06
CA VAL A 145 -10.07 5.65 -1.59
C VAL A 145 -8.83 4.93 -2.07
N HIS A 146 -8.42 3.91 -1.33
CA HIS A 146 -7.23 3.12 -1.66
C HIS A 146 -7.58 1.67 -1.86
N LEU A 147 -7.14 1.09 -2.98
CA LEU A 147 -7.49 -0.28 -3.37
C LEU A 147 -6.27 -1.03 -3.89
N MET A 148 -6.26 -2.34 -3.63
CA MET A 148 -5.38 -3.27 -4.32
C MET A 148 -5.97 -3.66 -5.67
N ALA A 149 -5.15 -3.58 -6.73
CA ALA A 149 -5.49 -4.05 -8.07
C ALA A 149 -4.22 -4.45 -8.84
N ALA A 150 -4.35 -5.26 -9.89
CA ALA A 150 -3.25 -5.61 -10.77
C ALA A 150 -2.95 -4.48 -11.78
N SER A 151 -3.92 -3.59 -12.03
CA SER A 151 -3.78 -2.46 -12.96
C SER A 151 -4.58 -1.23 -12.50
N PRO A 152 -4.27 -0.02 -12.99
CA PRO A 152 -5.06 1.17 -12.70
C PRO A 152 -6.50 1.05 -13.24
N GLY A 153 -6.70 0.40 -14.39
CA GLY A 153 -8.04 0.16 -14.95
C GLY A 153 -8.88 -0.75 -14.06
N GLU A 154 -8.29 -1.81 -13.52
CA GLU A 154 -8.96 -2.67 -12.54
C GLU A 154 -9.25 -1.92 -11.23
N ALA A 155 -8.32 -1.09 -10.75
CA ALA A 155 -8.55 -0.26 -9.56
C ALA A 155 -9.76 0.68 -9.75
N ALA A 156 -9.87 1.33 -10.91
CA ALA A 156 -11.00 2.18 -11.26
C ALA A 156 -12.32 1.37 -11.29
N ALA A 157 -12.31 0.20 -11.94
CA ALA A 157 -13.48 -0.66 -12.04
C ALA A 157 -13.95 -1.15 -10.66
N ARG A 158 -13.03 -1.59 -9.80
CA ARG A 158 -13.32 -1.99 -8.42
C ARG A 158 -13.86 -0.82 -7.59
N ALA A 159 -13.23 0.36 -7.69
CA ALA A 159 -13.71 1.55 -7.01
C ALA A 159 -15.14 1.90 -7.43
N TRP A 160 -15.45 1.85 -8.73
CA TRP A 160 -16.80 2.09 -9.23
C TRP A 160 -17.79 1.03 -8.75
N ALA A 161 -17.41 -0.25 -8.78
CA ALA A 161 -18.28 -1.35 -8.33
C ALA A 161 -18.65 -1.25 -6.85
N LEU A 162 -17.75 -0.75 -6.00
CA LEU A 162 -17.96 -0.58 -4.56
C LEU A 162 -18.67 0.73 -4.20
N HIS A 163 -18.33 1.82 -4.88
CA HIS A 163 -18.74 3.16 -4.45
C HIS A 163 -19.70 3.88 -5.42
N GLY A 164 -19.85 3.39 -6.66
CA GLY A 164 -20.70 3.99 -7.69
C GLY A 164 -22.12 3.43 -7.78
N ARG A 165 -22.48 2.43 -6.96
CA ARG A 165 -23.85 1.87 -6.89
C ARG A 165 -24.79 2.75 -6.05
N ASP A 166 -26.09 2.48 -6.14
CA ASP A 166 -27.13 3.14 -5.34
C ASP A 166 -26.79 3.14 -3.85
N GLY A 167 -26.69 4.35 -3.27
CA GLY A 167 -26.28 4.53 -1.88
C GLY A 167 -24.78 4.40 -1.62
N GLY A 168 -23.96 4.22 -2.65
CA GLY A 168 -22.51 4.20 -2.57
C GLY A 168 -21.90 5.60 -2.37
N LEU A 169 -20.64 5.63 -1.95
CA LEU A 169 -19.91 6.85 -1.62
C LEU A 169 -19.93 7.88 -2.76
N TYR A 170 -19.70 7.45 -4.01
CA TYR A 170 -19.65 8.34 -5.17
C TYR A 170 -21.05 8.83 -5.55
N GLN A 171 -22.07 7.99 -5.51
CA GLN A 171 -23.42 8.41 -5.88
C GLN A 171 -24.07 9.33 -4.83
N ARG A 172 -23.97 8.98 -3.54
CA ARG A 172 -24.51 9.82 -2.45
C ARG A 172 -23.93 11.22 -2.44
N SER A 173 -22.66 11.35 -2.80
CA SER A 173 -21.94 12.60 -2.81
C SER A 173 -21.93 13.29 -4.20
N GLY A 174 -22.53 12.68 -5.23
CA GLY A 174 -22.51 13.21 -6.59
C GLY A 174 -21.10 13.31 -7.20
N HIS A 175 -20.20 12.39 -6.87
CA HIS A 175 -18.82 12.39 -7.37
C HIS A 175 -18.59 11.39 -8.51
N ARG A 176 -17.56 11.66 -9.32
CA ARG A 176 -16.98 10.73 -10.32
C ARG A 176 -15.49 10.55 -10.07
N ILE A 177 -14.93 9.43 -10.52
CA ILE A 177 -13.48 9.19 -10.46
C ILE A 177 -12.75 10.27 -11.28
N ALA A 178 -11.74 10.89 -10.68
CA ALA A 178 -10.93 11.95 -11.27
C ALA A 178 -9.54 11.46 -11.66
N SER A 179 -8.90 10.69 -10.78
CA SER A 179 -7.55 10.15 -11.00
C SER A 179 -7.40 8.78 -10.33
N VAL A 180 -6.48 7.99 -10.88
CA VAL A 180 -6.03 6.72 -10.32
C VAL A 180 -4.52 6.73 -10.32
N THR A 181 -3.92 6.72 -9.13
CA THR A 181 -2.48 6.90 -8.93
C THR A 181 -1.94 5.71 -8.16
N GLN A 182 -0.91 5.04 -8.68
CA GLN A 182 -0.21 4.01 -7.93
C GLN A 182 0.58 4.65 -6.78
N ILE A 183 0.39 4.14 -5.55
CA ILE A 183 1.08 4.62 -4.36
C ILE A 183 1.99 3.56 -3.71
N LEU A 184 1.73 2.27 -3.96
CA LEU A 184 2.60 1.17 -3.58
C LEU A 184 2.72 0.14 -4.72
N PRO A 185 3.92 -0.32 -5.07
CA PRO A 185 5.21 0.30 -4.72
C PRO A 185 5.27 1.75 -5.24
N GLU A 186 6.04 2.60 -4.57
CA GLU A 186 6.30 3.97 -5.06
C GLU A 186 7.11 3.93 -6.36
N PRO A 187 7.03 4.97 -7.20
CA PRO A 187 7.93 5.10 -8.34
C PRO A 187 9.39 4.96 -7.92
N GLY A 188 10.09 3.98 -8.50
CA GLY A 188 11.50 3.69 -8.19
C GLY A 188 11.71 2.66 -7.06
N GLU A 189 10.67 2.15 -6.41
CA GLU A 189 10.77 0.94 -5.60
C GLU A 189 10.75 -0.30 -6.53
N LEU A 190 11.60 -1.29 -6.23
CA LEU A 190 11.64 -2.56 -6.96
C LEU A 190 10.42 -3.44 -6.62
N PHE A 191 10.14 -4.35 -7.54
CA PHE A 191 9.48 -5.62 -7.27
C PHE A 191 10.52 -6.73 -7.12
#